data_AF-A0AAD9BGF2-F1
#
_entry.id   AF-A0AAD9BGF2-F1
#
_cell.length_a   1.000
_cell.length_b   1.000
_cell.length_c   1.000
_cell.angle_alpha   90.00
_cell.angle_beta   90.00
_cell.angle_gamma   90.00
#
_symmetry.space_group_name_H-M   'P 1'
#
loop_
_entity.id
_entity.type
_entity.pdbx_description
1 polymer ?
#
loop_
_entity_poly.entity_id
_entity_poly.type
_entity_poly.pdbx_seq_one_letter_code
_entity_poly.pdbx_strand_id
1 'polypeptide(L)'
;MILTGSSLCLPSAATVQELFSVARDASIVPDISLDPVLDSFLSLDSSAALQHQYASLQRGFSGEQQAAFGLRLTGELGGSRVSCGGVGVVALALSLLFDQVAQQVRAHGSADGEASAQRSQVKNIFGISRSSRIGWIIHRFLNLVPRVANDQEKMAETTEHHDNWLKLELIDHYERMTKKKRMSSAAMQQWLAGAAVHLHMRIHQVRLHSVPLGSAESLRFSYKSALSHLVQGYTSYLHRNIQETPASRKPRARIVSRPENINISCSSIHISNNSLVNFNDTGTPNITAGNRRRCKANTPSGDFGSKVTNRSKVTVGVNRETLNDSIGYEDVQGLLVIEPWRNVSHDVQHHPCKSPAIQQALVMRIINAQDLERNRNFFLYQEKVLLSFLRQSDDFELKTN
;
A
#
# COMPACT_ATOMS: atom_id res chain seq x y z
N MET A 1 -21.65 41.21 -30.43
CA MET A 1 -20.99 39.90 -30.24
C MET A 1 -20.78 39.72 -28.74
N ILE A 2 -21.43 38.74 -28.10
CA ILE A 2 -21.40 38.59 -26.64
C ILE A 2 -20.26 37.65 -26.26
N LEU A 3 -19.36 38.12 -25.39
CA LEU A 3 -18.34 37.27 -24.75
C LEU A 3 -19.01 36.43 -23.65
N THR A 4 -19.52 35.26 -24.01
CA THR A 4 -19.96 34.26 -23.03
C THR A 4 -18.73 33.72 -22.29
N GLY A 5 -18.50 34.23 -21.08
CA GLY A 5 -17.36 33.82 -20.25
C GLY A 5 -17.34 32.32 -20.00
N SER A 6 -16.13 31.74 -19.98
CA SER A 6 -15.92 30.30 -19.82
C SER A 6 -16.48 29.81 -18.48
N SER A 7 -17.63 29.14 -18.51
CA SER A 7 -18.23 28.53 -17.32
C SER A 7 -17.29 27.47 -16.77
N LEU A 8 -16.65 27.75 -15.62
CA LEU A 8 -15.70 26.85 -14.97
C LEU A 8 -16.38 25.50 -14.71
N CYS A 9 -15.86 24.44 -15.33
CA CYS A 9 -16.44 23.09 -15.30
C CYS A 9 -16.10 22.39 -13.97
N LEU A 10 -16.69 22.87 -12.88
CA LEU A 10 -16.38 22.40 -11.52
C LEU A 10 -17.25 21.20 -11.09
N PRO A 11 -16.70 20.22 -10.36
CA PRO A 11 -17.48 19.20 -9.67
C PRO A 11 -18.27 19.78 -8.51
N SER A 12 -19.30 19.06 -8.06
CA SER A 12 -19.91 19.32 -6.76
C SER A 12 -19.06 18.66 -5.66
N ALA A 13 -19.14 19.16 -4.43
CA ALA A 13 -18.52 18.50 -3.27
C ALA A 13 -19.08 17.08 -3.05
N ALA A 14 -20.32 16.82 -3.46
CA ALA A 14 -20.95 15.51 -3.41
C ALA A 14 -20.25 14.51 -4.35
N THR A 15 -20.02 14.87 -5.63
CA THR A 15 -19.33 13.98 -6.60
C THR A 15 -17.92 13.59 -6.12
N VAL A 16 -17.18 14.53 -5.51
CA VAL A 16 -15.85 14.25 -4.94
C VAL A 16 -15.94 13.36 -3.68
N GLN A 17 -16.98 13.54 -2.85
CA GLN A 17 -17.22 12.67 -1.69
C GLN A 17 -17.63 11.25 -2.11
N GLU A 18 -18.43 11.12 -3.16
CA GLU A 18 -18.91 9.85 -3.69
C GLU A 18 -17.74 9.02 -4.23
N LEU A 19 -16.91 9.59 -5.11
CA LEU A 19 -15.70 8.95 -5.63
C LEU A 19 -14.69 8.60 -4.53
N PHE A 20 -14.51 9.46 -3.53
CA PHE A 20 -13.66 9.15 -2.38
C PHE A 20 -14.24 8.02 -1.51
N SER A 21 -15.56 7.92 -1.39
CA SER A 21 -16.23 6.82 -0.68
C SER A 21 -16.02 5.50 -1.43
N VAL A 22 -16.23 5.47 -2.76
CA VAL A 22 -15.95 4.28 -3.58
C VAL A 22 -14.47 3.85 -3.44
N ALA A 23 -13.53 4.79 -3.45
CA ALA A 23 -12.11 4.49 -3.28
C ALA A 23 -11.77 3.93 -1.87
N ARG A 24 -12.43 4.44 -0.82
CA ARG A 24 -12.30 3.95 0.56
C ARG A 24 -12.91 2.57 0.71
N ASP A 25 -14.11 2.36 0.18
CA ASP A 25 -14.91 1.14 0.38
C ASP A 25 -14.32 -0.02 -0.43
N ALA A 26 -13.69 0.26 -1.58
CA ALA A 26 -12.82 -0.67 -2.30
C ALA A 26 -11.41 -0.85 -1.69
N SER A 27 -11.10 -0.19 -0.56
CA SER A 27 -9.81 -0.23 0.14
C SER A 27 -8.59 0.18 -0.72
N ILE A 28 -8.79 1.05 -1.72
CA ILE A 28 -7.70 1.55 -2.58
C ILE A 28 -7.13 2.89 -2.13
N VAL A 29 -7.85 3.66 -1.29
CA VAL A 29 -7.29 4.86 -0.62
C VAL A 29 -6.01 4.44 0.13
N PRO A 30 -4.88 5.14 -0.06
CA PRO A 30 -3.66 4.84 0.65
C PRO A 30 -3.74 5.30 2.11
N ASP A 31 -3.04 4.57 2.96
CA ASP A 31 -2.68 5.00 4.32
C ASP A 31 -1.15 4.99 4.43
N ILE A 32 -0.59 6.14 4.78
CA ILE A 32 0.83 6.37 5.08
C ILE A 32 1.02 6.90 6.50
N SER A 33 0.05 6.68 7.38
CA SER A 33 0.13 7.00 8.81
C SER A 33 1.10 6.05 9.53
N LEU A 34 1.64 6.48 10.68
CA LEU A 34 2.32 5.58 11.60
C LEU A 34 1.37 4.51 12.12
N ASP A 35 1.87 3.28 12.24
CA ASP A 35 1.12 2.17 12.82
C ASP A 35 0.88 2.44 14.33
N PRO A 36 -0.36 2.31 14.85
CA PRO A 36 -0.66 2.56 16.26
C PRO A 36 0.17 1.75 17.25
N VAL A 37 0.73 0.60 16.86
CA VAL A 37 1.67 -0.18 17.67
C VAL A 37 2.99 0.57 17.87
N LEU A 38 3.50 1.25 16.83
CA LEU A 38 4.69 2.09 16.96
C LEU A 38 4.44 3.26 17.91
N ASP A 39 3.33 4.00 17.73
CA ASP A 39 3.01 5.11 18.63
C ASP A 39 2.81 4.66 20.09
N SER A 40 2.19 3.50 20.30
CA SER A 40 1.97 2.96 21.65
C SER A 40 3.29 2.64 22.37
N PHE A 41 4.17 1.85 21.73
CA PHE A 41 5.39 1.35 22.38
C PHE A 41 6.62 2.25 22.20
N LEU A 42 6.57 3.26 21.32
CA LEU A 42 7.58 4.31 21.20
C LEU A 42 7.14 5.64 21.86
N SER A 43 6.12 5.60 22.72
CA SER A 43 5.69 6.72 23.57
C SER A 43 6.44 6.77 24.91
N LEU A 44 6.18 7.82 25.71
CA LEU A 44 6.57 7.85 27.12
C LEU A 44 5.78 6.85 27.97
N ASP A 45 4.59 6.45 27.50
CA ASP A 45 3.66 5.54 28.19
C ASP A 45 3.88 4.06 27.82
N SER A 46 4.98 3.75 27.12
CA SER A 46 5.30 2.41 26.60
C SER A 46 5.27 1.31 27.67
N SER A 47 5.62 1.64 28.92
CA SER A 47 5.59 0.72 30.06
C SER A 47 4.15 0.37 30.47
N ALA A 48 3.27 1.38 30.51
CA ALA A 48 1.84 1.18 30.79
C ALA A 48 1.15 0.42 29.65
N ALA A 49 1.48 0.72 28.39
CA ALA A 49 0.97 0.00 27.22
C ALA A 49 1.36 -1.49 27.27
N LEU A 50 2.62 -1.80 27.62
CA LEU A 50 3.14 -3.16 27.72
C LEU A 50 2.53 -3.94 28.88
N GLN A 51 2.43 -3.32 30.06
CA GLN A 51 1.77 -3.91 31.21
C GLN A 51 0.27 -4.18 30.93
N HIS A 52 -0.41 -3.29 30.20
CA HIS A 52 -1.80 -3.48 29.78
C HIS A 52 -1.96 -4.63 28.77
N GLN A 53 -1.11 -4.71 27.73
CA GLN A 53 -1.15 -5.82 26.76
C GLN A 53 -0.92 -7.16 27.47
N TYR A 54 0.11 -7.26 28.31
CA TYR A 54 0.43 -8.46 29.08
C TYR A 54 -0.75 -8.93 29.94
N ALA A 55 -1.33 -8.03 30.73
CA ALA A 55 -2.50 -8.33 31.57
C ALA A 55 -3.78 -8.59 30.74
N SER A 56 -3.89 -8.05 29.52
CA SER A 56 -4.99 -8.38 28.60
C SER A 56 -4.85 -9.76 27.97
N LEU A 57 -3.61 -10.21 27.69
CA LEU A 57 -3.34 -11.55 27.20
C LEU A 57 -3.57 -12.60 28.30
N GLN A 58 -3.04 -12.37 29.52
CA GLN A 58 -3.26 -13.26 30.68
C GLN A 58 -4.76 -13.47 30.99
N ARG A 59 -5.57 -12.39 30.99
CA ARG A 59 -7.03 -12.49 31.20
C ARG A 59 -7.77 -13.29 30.11
N GLY A 60 -7.16 -13.49 28.95
CA GLY A 60 -7.70 -14.29 27.84
C GLY A 60 -7.27 -15.76 27.87
N PHE A 61 -6.70 -16.26 28.97
CA PHE A 61 -6.14 -17.60 29.11
C PHE A 61 -6.69 -18.36 30.33
N SER A 62 -6.84 -19.69 30.19
CA SER A 62 -7.05 -20.60 31.33
C SER A 62 -5.80 -20.64 32.23
N GLY A 63 -5.91 -21.16 33.46
CA GLY A 63 -4.76 -21.26 34.38
C GLY A 63 -3.56 -22.02 33.79
N GLU A 64 -3.81 -23.13 33.09
CA GLU A 64 -2.77 -23.89 32.38
C GLU A 64 -2.12 -23.08 31.25
N GLN A 65 -2.92 -22.32 30.48
CA GLN A 65 -2.43 -21.45 29.43
C GLN A 65 -1.64 -20.25 29.99
N GLN A 66 -2.03 -19.69 31.14
CA GLN A 66 -1.28 -18.65 31.85
C GLN A 66 0.07 -19.17 32.32
N ALA A 67 0.12 -20.38 32.90
CA ALA A 67 1.36 -21.03 33.30
C ALA A 67 2.28 -21.33 32.10
N ALA A 68 1.72 -21.86 31.00
CA ALA A 68 2.47 -22.14 29.77
C ALA A 68 2.98 -20.84 29.10
N PHE A 69 2.22 -19.77 29.14
CA PHE A 69 2.60 -18.43 28.64
C PHE A 69 3.74 -17.85 29.47
N GLY A 70 3.62 -17.86 30.80
CA GLY A 70 4.67 -17.41 31.72
C GLY A 70 5.98 -18.20 31.55
N LEU A 71 5.91 -19.53 31.53
CA LEU A 71 7.07 -20.40 31.36
C LEU A 71 7.81 -20.16 30.04
N ARG A 72 7.08 -20.01 28.92
CA ARG A 72 7.68 -19.71 27.61
C ARG A 72 8.33 -18.33 27.56
N LEU A 73 7.71 -17.31 28.17
CA LEU A 73 8.31 -15.97 28.23
C LEU A 73 9.57 -15.96 29.10
N THR A 74 9.56 -16.58 30.29
CA THR A 74 10.76 -16.71 31.12
C THR A 74 11.91 -17.40 30.37
N GLY A 75 11.61 -18.40 29.53
CA GLY A 75 12.58 -19.08 28.67
C GLY A 75 13.15 -18.21 27.54
N GLU A 76 12.31 -17.43 26.86
CA GLU A 76 12.74 -16.52 25.77
C GLU A 76 13.47 -15.26 26.28
N LEU A 77 13.23 -14.85 27.53
CA LEU A 77 13.84 -13.67 28.17
C LEU A 77 15.06 -14.00 29.03
N GLY A 78 15.31 -15.29 29.30
CA GLY A 78 16.37 -15.74 30.21
C GLY A 78 16.13 -15.41 31.69
N GLY A 79 14.91 -15.01 32.06
CA GLY A 79 14.57 -14.57 33.41
C GLY A 79 13.17 -13.95 33.51
N SER A 80 12.77 -13.54 34.72
CA SER A 80 11.49 -12.87 34.98
C SER A 80 11.51 -11.35 34.78
N ARG A 81 12.69 -10.73 34.71
CA ARG A 81 12.87 -9.28 34.55
C ARG A 81 13.59 -8.96 33.25
N VAL A 82 13.26 -7.82 32.64
CA VAL A 82 13.92 -7.27 31.45
C VAL A 82 14.36 -5.84 31.72
N SER A 83 15.66 -5.61 31.68
CA SER A 83 16.29 -4.30 31.84
C SER A 83 15.85 -3.32 30.75
N CYS A 84 15.41 -2.12 31.15
CA CYS A 84 14.71 -1.15 30.29
C CYS A 84 13.48 -1.72 29.53
N GLY A 85 12.92 -2.86 29.99
CA GLY A 85 11.87 -3.61 29.30
C GLY A 85 10.60 -2.80 29.02
N GLY A 86 10.23 -1.87 29.89
CA GLY A 86 9.10 -0.97 29.72
C GLY A 86 9.32 0.14 28.70
N VAL A 87 10.50 0.25 28.06
CA VAL A 87 10.89 1.47 27.33
C VAL A 87 11.11 1.26 25.83
N GLY A 88 10.37 2.01 25.00
CA GLY A 88 10.70 2.25 23.59
C GLY A 88 10.87 0.97 22.75
N VAL A 89 12.02 0.85 22.05
CA VAL A 89 12.32 -0.34 21.23
C VAL A 89 12.37 -1.67 22.01
N VAL A 90 12.61 -1.64 23.32
CA VAL A 90 12.57 -2.85 24.15
C VAL A 90 11.12 -3.25 24.43
N ALA A 91 10.27 -2.29 24.80
CA ALA A 91 8.83 -2.54 24.94
C ALA A 91 8.18 -2.99 23.62
N LEU A 92 8.60 -2.40 22.49
CA LEU A 92 8.17 -2.79 21.15
C LEU A 92 8.63 -4.22 20.75
N ALA A 93 9.76 -4.68 21.26
CA ALA A 93 10.22 -6.05 21.06
C ALA A 93 9.45 -7.04 21.95
N LEU A 94 9.20 -6.67 23.21
CA LEU A 94 8.43 -7.48 24.15
C LEU A 94 6.95 -7.62 23.73
N SER A 95 6.33 -6.57 23.19
CA SER A 95 4.94 -6.64 22.72
C SER A 95 4.74 -7.64 21.58
N LEU A 96 5.69 -7.71 20.64
CA LEU A 96 5.73 -8.71 19.58
C LEU A 96 5.98 -10.12 20.11
N LEU A 97 6.88 -10.27 21.09
CA LEU A 97 7.15 -11.56 21.73
C LEU A 97 5.90 -12.07 22.48
N PHE A 98 5.18 -11.19 23.17
CA PHE A 98 3.95 -11.54 23.88
C PHE A 98 2.88 -12.04 22.92
N ASP A 99 2.63 -11.34 21.81
CA ASP A 99 1.68 -11.80 20.79
C ASP A 99 2.11 -13.10 20.11
N GLN A 100 3.42 -13.28 19.84
CA GLN A 100 3.97 -14.52 19.28
C GLN A 100 3.75 -15.72 20.23
N VAL A 101 4.14 -15.60 21.50
CA VAL A 101 3.99 -16.67 22.49
C VAL A 101 2.52 -16.92 22.81
N ALA A 102 1.68 -15.88 22.83
CA ALA A 102 0.23 -16.01 22.97
C ALA A 102 -0.42 -16.81 21.82
N GLN A 103 0.01 -16.58 20.57
CA GLN A 103 -0.43 -17.37 19.42
C GLN A 103 0.02 -18.83 19.54
N GLN A 104 1.26 -19.10 19.96
CA GLN A 104 1.74 -20.46 20.21
C GLN A 104 0.90 -21.19 21.27
N VAL A 105 0.66 -20.56 22.43
CA VAL A 105 -0.10 -21.16 23.54
C VAL A 105 -1.54 -21.49 23.12
N ARG A 106 -2.19 -20.61 22.34
CA ARG A 106 -3.52 -20.89 21.75
C ARG A 106 -3.48 -22.06 20.78
N ALA A 107 -2.47 -22.14 19.91
CA ALA A 107 -2.34 -23.21 18.93
C ALA A 107 -2.10 -24.59 19.56
N HIS A 108 -1.38 -24.68 20.69
CA HIS A 108 -1.14 -25.97 21.38
C HIS A 108 -2.41 -26.56 22.03
N GLY A 109 -3.48 -25.78 22.18
CA GLY A 109 -4.79 -26.27 22.63
C GLY A 109 -5.66 -26.85 21.51
N SER A 110 -5.16 -26.96 20.27
CA SER A 110 -5.92 -27.40 19.09
C SER A 110 -5.19 -28.53 18.36
N ALA A 111 -5.78 -29.72 18.35
CA ALA A 111 -5.15 -30.95 17.84
C ALA A 111 -4.80 -30.90 16.32
N ASP A 112 -5.48 -30.07 15.53
CA ASP A 112 -5.21 -29.88 14.10
C ASP A 112 -4.20 -28.72 13.81
N GLY A 113 -3.57 -28.16 14.86
CA GLY A 113 -2.90 -26.85 14.77
C GLY A 113 -1.58 -26.79 13.99
N GLU A 114 -0.74 -27.84 14.05
CA GLU A 114 0.69 -27.76 13.69
C GLU A 114 0.95 -27.30 12.25
N ALA A 115 0.16 -27.76 11.28
CA ALA A 115 0.33 -27.42 9.87
C ALA A 115 -0.08 -25.97 9.51
N SER A 116 -0.80 -25.28 10.40
CA SER A 116 -1.34 -23.94 10.16
C SER A 116 -0.52 -22.82 10.84
N ALA A 117 -0.01 -23.07 12.05
CA ALA A 117 0.76 -22.08 12.83
C ALA A 117 2.03 -21.61 12.11
N GLN A 118 2.67 -22.50 11.34
CA GLN A 118 3.85 -22.18 10.52
C GLN A 118 3.52 -21.24 9.33
N ARG A 119 2.25 -21.12 8.93
CA ARG A 119 1.79 -20.46 7.69
C ARG A 119 1.17 -19.08 7.89
N SER A 120 0.76 -18.73 9.12
CA SER A 120 0.18 -17.43 9.48
C SER A 120 1.23 -16.37 9.83
N GLN A 121 2.52 -16.65 9.64
CA GLN A 121 3.62 -15.76 10.00
C GLN A 121 3.39 -14.35 9.42
N VAL A 122 3.19 -13.38 10.33
CA VAL A 122 2.78 -12.00 10.04
C VAL A 122 3.58 -11.43 8.86
N LYS A 123 2.92 -11.10 7.75
CA LYS A 123 3.60 -10.67 6.52
C LYS A 123 4.09 -9.22 6.59
N ASN A 124 3.31 -8.37 7.25
CA ASN A 124 3.59 -6.94 7.41
C ASN A 124 3.75 -6.64 8.90
N ILE A 125 4.86 -6.02 9.28
CA ILE A 125 5.14 -5.52 10.63
C ILE A 125 4.98 -3.99 10.57
N PHE A 126 4.19 -3.38 11.46
CA PHE A 126 3.95 -1.92 11.47
C PHE A 126 3.49 -1.36 10.11
N GLY A 127 2.47 -1.99 9.49
CA GLY A 127 2.05 -1.75 8.11
C GLY A 127 3.02 -2.22 7.00
N ILE A 128 4.32 -2.34 7.28
CA ILE A 128 5.36 -2.53 6.25
C ILE A 128 5.73 -4.01 6.05
N SER A 129 5.85 -4.46 4.79
CA SER A 129 6.17 -5.86 4.49
C SER A 129 7.56 -6.26 5.02
N ARG A 130 7.66 -7.44 5.66
CA ARG A 130 8.93 -8.06 6.05
C ARG A 130 9.80 -8.51 4.86
N SER A 131 9.25 -8.50 3.64
CA SER A 131 10.03 -8.64 2.40
C SER A 131 10.72 -7.34 1.95
N SER A 132 10.34 -6.19 2.51
CA SER A 132 11.11 -4.96 2.34
C SER A 132 12.41 -5.02 3.16
N ARG A 133 13.49 -4.43 2.66
CA ARG A 133 14.79 -4.44 3.35
C ARG A 133 14.72 -3.71 4.70
N ILE A 134 13.95 -2.61 4.79
CA ILE A 134 13.64 -1.92 6.05
C ILE A 134 12.92 -2.85 7.03
N GLY A 135 11.80 -3.46 6.61
CA GLY A 135 11.03 -4.37 7.46
C GLY A 135 11.80 -5.61 7.92
N TRP A 136 12.71 -6.12 7.08
CA TRP A 136 13.63 -7.21 7.44
C TRP A 136 14.65 -6.79 8.51
N ILE A 137 15.26 -5.60 8.40
CA ILE A 137 16.22 -5.10 9.41
C ILE A 137 15.51 -4.93 10.76
N ILE A 138 14.33 -4.28 10.76
CA ILE A 138 13.55 -4.00 11.97
C ILE A 138 13.09 -5.29 12.64
N HIS A 139 12.50 -6.23 11.88
CA HIS A 139 12.11 -7.53 12.42
C HIS A 139 13.32 -8.33 12.95
N ARG A 140 14.47 -8.30 12.27
CA ARG A 140 15.68 -8.97 12.76
C ARG A 140 16.17 -8.38 14.09
N PHE A 141 16.17 -7.06 14.21
CA PHE A 141 16.53 -6.36 15.44
C PHE A 141 15.57 -6.72 16.58
N LEU A 142 14.25 -6.50 16.39
CA LEU A 142 13.25 -6.72 17.44
C LEU A 142 13.13 -8.19 17.89
N ASN A 143 13.48 -9.16 17.04
CA ASN A 143 13.56 -10.58 17.44
C ASN A 143 14.83 -10.93 18.25
N LEU A 144 15.85 -10.08 18.26
CA LEU A 144 17.08 -10.27 19.06
C LEU A 144 16.97 -9.59 20.43
N VAL A 145 16.38 -8.38 20.49
CA VAL A 145 16.29 -7.54 21.69
C VAL A 145 15.85 -8.30 22.96
N PRO A 146 14.78 -9.13 22.97
CA PRO A 146 14.32 -9.80 24.19
C PRO A 146 15.35 -10.76 24.82
N ARG A 147 16.31 -11.24 24.01
CA ARG A 147 17.37 -12.18 24.41
C ARG A 147 18.68 -11.50 24.78
N VAL A 148 18.83 -10.20 24.53
CA VAL A 148 20.05 -9.42 24.84
C VAL A 148 19.81 -8.21 25.74
N ALA A 149 18.56 -7.77 25.96
CA ALA A 149 18.25 -6.56 26.74
C ALA A 149 18.76 -6.59 28.19
N ASN A 150 18.90 -7.78 28.79
CA ASN A 150 19.48 -7.97 30.13
C ASN A 150 21.03 -7.89 30.18
N ASP A 151 21.68 -7.71 29.04
CA ASP A 151 23.14 -7.60 28.89
C ASP A 151 23.46 -6.26 28.22
N GLN A 152 23.89 -5.27 29.00
CA GLN A 152 24.05 -3.89 28.52
C GLN A 152 25.06 -3.77 27.36
N GLU A 153 26.12 -4.58 27.38
CA GLU A 153 27.16 -4.60 26.34
C GLU A 153 26.61 -5.20 25.04
N LYS A 154 26.02 -6.40 25.10
CA LYS A 154 25.41 -7.04 23.92
C LYS A 154 24.23 -6.24 23.36
N MET A 155 23.45 -5.57 24.21
CA MET A 155 22.35 -4.70 23.78
C MET A 155 22.89 -3.44 23.09
N ALA A 156 23.98 -2.86 23.56
CA ALA A 156 24.67 -1.75 22.90
C ALA A 156 25.19 -2.14 21.51
N GLU A 157 25.98 -3.21 21.42
CA GLU A 157 26.52 -3.74 20.16
C GLU A 157 25.39 -4.09 19.16
N THR A 158 24.37 -4.82 19.63
CA THR A 158 23.23 -5.25 18.80
C THR A 158 22.46 -4.04 18.28
N THR A 159 22.25 -3.01 19.11
CA THR A 159 21.54 -1.79 18.69
C THR A 159 22.38 -0.97 17.71
N GLU A 160 23.69 -0.81 17.94
CA GLU A 160 24.57 -0.08 17.02
C GLU A 160 24.68 -0.75 15.64
N HIS A 161 24.80 -2.08 15.62
CA HIS A 161 24.90 -2.83 14.37
C HIS A 161 23.65 -2.64 13.49
N HIS A 162 22.46 -2.72 14.11
CA HIS A 162 21.19 -2.59 13.39
C HIS A 162 20.83 -1.11 13.11
N ASP A 163 21.24 -0.15 13.95
CA ASP A 163 21.13 1.29 13.67
C ASP A 163 21.89 1.63 12.39
N ASN A 164 23.17 1.25 12.29
CA ASN A 164 23.98 1.53 11.11
C ASN A 164 23.41 0.88 9.84
N TRP A 165 22.86 -0.34 9.92
CA TRP A 165 22.16 -0.98 8.80
C TRP A 165 20.88 -0.23 8.40
N LEU A 166 20.04 0.14 9.36
CA LEU A 166 18.76 0.81 9.12
C LEU A 166 18.95 2.23 8.59
N LYS A 167 19.94 2.96 9.12
CA LYS A 167 20.42 4.26 8.64
C LYS A 167 20.78 4.24 7.15
N LEU A 168 21.61 3.28 6.74
CA LEU A 168 22.06 3.16 5.34
C LEU A 168 20.90 2.82 4.40
N GLU A 169 20.02 1.89 4.78
CA GLU A 169 18.83 1.55 4.00
C GLU A 169 17.85 2.74 3.90
N LEU A 170 17.62 3.49 4.98
CA LEU A 170 16.73 4.66 4.97
C LEU A 170 17.27 5.80 4.09
N ILE A 171 18.59 5.93 3.96
CA ILE A 171 19.22 6.90 3.04
C ILE A 171 18.99 6.49 1.58
N ASP A 172 19.35 5.26 1.17
CA ASP A 172 19.10 4.83 -0.23
C ASP A 172 17.60 4.72 -0.55
N HIS A 173 16.75 4.39 0.43
CA HIS A 173 15.31 4.39 0.24
C HIS A 173 14.74 5.81 0.05
N TYR A 174 15.24 6.81 0.80
CA TYR A 174 14.96 8.22 0.54
C TYR A 174 15.40 8.64 -0.87
N GLU A 175 16.61 8.25 -1.30
CA GLU A 175 17.09 8.53 -2.66
C GLU A 175 16.30 7.80 -3.75
N ARG A 176 15.83 6.57 -3.49
CA ARG A 176 14.94 5.82 -4.39
C ARG A 176 13.66 6.60 -4.65
N MET A 177 13.01 7.10 -3.61
CA MET A 177 11.80 7.90 -3.74
C MET A 177 12.05 9.24 -4.43
N THR A 178 13.04 10.01 -3.97
CA THR A 178 13.28 11.40 -4.39
C THR A 178 14.03 11.54 -5.70
N LYS A 179 15.18 10.87 -5.86
CA LYS A 179 16.05 10.98 -7.05
C LYS A 179 15.66 9.99 -8.14
N LYS A 180 15.39 8.74 -7.76
CA LYS A 180 15.17 7.61 -8.71
C LYS A 180 13.69 7.44 -9.11
N LYS A 181 12.82 8.40 -8.75
CA LYS A 181 11.37 8.48 -9.02
C LYS A 181 10.54 7.27 -8.55
N ARG A 182 11.02 6.50 -7.56
CA ARG A 182 10.32 5.33 -6.99
C ARG A 182 9.46 5.69 -5.78
N MET A 183 8.72 6.80 -5.88
CA MET A 183 7.73 7.20 -4.88
C MET A 183 6.48 6.30 -4.98
N SER A 184 5.89 5.96 -3.85
CA SER A 184 4.58 5.32 -3.70
C SER A 184 4.15 5.37 -2.24
N SER A 185 2.88 5.09 -1.94
CA SER A 185 2.38 5.03 -0.55
C SER A 185 3.12 3.97 0.27
N ALA A 186 3.39 2.81 -0.33
CA ALA A 186 4.14 1.74 0.32
C ALA A 186 5.61 2.12 0.61
N ALA A 187 6.23 2.97 -0.22
CA ALA A 187 7.57 3.50 0.04
C ALA A 187 7.56 4.59 1.13
N MET A 188 6.55 5.47 1.13
CA MET A 188 6.35 6.45 2.21
C MET A 188 6.19 5.77 3.57
N GLN A 189 5.32 4.77 3.67
CA GLN A 189 5.08 4.01 4.90
C GLN A 189 6.34 3.25 5.36
N GLN A 190 7.08 2.62 4.43
CA GLN A 190 8.38 1.99 4.70
C GLN A 190 9.40 2.96 5.29
N TRP A 191 9.54 4.15 4.70
CA TRP A 191 10.45 5.17 5.21
C TRP A 191 10.03 5.69 6.58
N LEU A 192 8.74 5.99 6.76
CA LEU A 192 8.20 6.59 7.97
C LEU A 192 8.31 5.65 9.19
N ALA A 193 7.86 4.40 9.06
CA ALA A 193 7.97 3.40 10.12
C ALA A 193 9.45 3.11 10.46
N GLY A 194 10.32 3.05 9.45
CA GLY A 194 11.75 2.86 9.65
C GLY A 194 12.43 4.04 10.33
N ALA A 195 12.10 5.28 9.97
CA ALA A 195 12.62 6.49 10.61
C ALA A 195 12.16 6.60 12.08
N ALA A 196 10.92 6.21 12.38
CA ALA A 196 10.40 6.17 13.74
C ALA A 196 11.16 5.14 14.61
N VAL A 197 11.30 3.90 14.14
CA VAL A 197 12.09 2.86 14.85
C VAL A 197 13.55 3.29 15.01
N HIS A 198 14.19 3.80 13.96
CA HIS A 198 15.59 4.23 14.00
C HIS A 198 15.85 5.37 14.98
N LEU A 199 14.95 6.36 15.08
CA LEU A 199 15.05 7.41 16.10
C LEU A 199 15.00 6.81 17.52
N HIS A 200 14.15 5.80 17.75
CA HIS A 200 14.05 5.16 19.07
C HIS A 200 15.17 4.17 19.39
N MET A 201 15.77 3.54 18.38
CA MET A 201 17.06 2.85 18.53
C MET A 201 18.14 3.83 19.00
N ARG A 202 18.24 4.99 18.35
CA ARG A 202 19.21 6.02 18.71
C ARG A 202 18.99 6.61 20.11
N ILE A 203 17.73 6.85 20.50
CA ILE A 203 17.34 7.22 21.87
C ILE A 203 17.77 6.14 22.87
N HIS A 204 17.59 4.86 22.56
CA HIS A 204 18.01 3.77 23.44
C HIS A 204 19.55 3.65 23.54
N GLN A 205 20.30 3.84 22.45
CA GLN A 205 21.78 3.92 22.52
C GLN A 205 22.28 5.04 23.46
N VAL A 206 21.57 6.18 23.54
CA VAL A 206 21.92 7.25 24.51
C VAL A 206 21.70 6.78 25.95
N ARG A 207 20.60 6.06 26.24
CA ARG A 207 20.34 5.47 27.57
C ARG A 207 21.40 4.42 27.96
N LEU A 208 21.87 3.64 26.98
CA LEU A 208 22.97 2.67 27.14
C LEU A 208 24.36 3.33 27.24
N HIS A 209 24.45 4.66 27.10
CA HIS A 209 25.68 5.46 27.04
C HIS A 209 26.61 5.15 25.85
N SER A 210 26.12 4.43 24.85
CA SER A 210 26.89 4.00 23.67
C SER A 210 27.14 5.15 22.67
N VAL A 211 26.37 6.24 22.74
CA VAL A 211 26.45 7.39 21.82
C VAL A 211 26.17 8.72 22.56
N PRO A 212 26.70 9.87 22.09
CA PRO A 212 26.48 11.16 22.73
C PRO A 212 25.01 11.60 22.74
N LEU A 213 24.55 12.29 23.79
CA LEU A 213 23.15 12.70 23.96
C LEU A 213 22.57 13.46 22.75
N GLY A 214 23.34 14.39 22.17
CA GLY A 214 22.92 15.20 21.01
C GLY A 214 22.71 14.40 19.71
N SER A 215 23.10 13.13 19.65
CA SER A 215 22.93 12.29 18.45
C SER A 215 21.45 12.00 18.14
N ALA A 216 20.62 11.77 19.16
CA ALA A 216 19.18 11.59 19.00
C ALA A 216 18.50 12.88 18.51
N GLU A 217 18.94 14.05 18.98
CA GLU A 217 18.43 15.34 18.52
C GLU A 217 18.83 15.65 17.08
N SER A 218 20.11 15.44 16.71
CA SER A 218 20.56 15.64 15.33
C SER A 218 19.81 14.73 14.35
N LEU A 219 19.51 13.48 14.75
CA LEU A 219 18.75 12.54 13.94
C LEU A 219 17.28 12.97 13.80
N ARG A 220 16.66 13.43 14.89
CA ARG A 220 15.29 13.98 14.92
C ARG A 220 15.12 15.16 13.97
N PHE A 221 16.04 16.13 13.96
CA PHE A 221 15.99 17.26 13.03
C PHE A 221 16.21 16.86 11.57
N SER A 222 17.06 15.85 11.32
CA SER A 222 17.23 15.27 9.98
C SER A 222 15.90 14.66 9.47
N TYR A 223 15.22 13.86 10.29
CA TYR A 223 13.96 13.23 9.88
C TYR A 223 12.77 14.19 9.77
N LYS A 224 12.66 15.20 10.64
CA LYS A 224 11.72 16.33 10.45
C LYS A 224 11.85 16.96 9.06
N SER A 225 13.10 17.20 8.62
CA SER A 225 13.40 17.87 7.36
C SER A 225 13.15 16.94 6.17
N ALA A 226 13.64 15.71 6.23
CA ALA A 226 13.41 14.69 5.21
C ALA A 226 11.91 14.37 5.01
N LEU A 227 11.14 14.21 6.09
CA LEU A 227 9.69 13.99 6.02
C LEU A 227 8.96 15.15 5.32
N SER A 228 9.36 16.39 5.60
CA SER A 228 8.77 17.58 4.98
C SER A 228 8.96 17.57 3.45
N HIS A 229 10.14 17.19 2.96
CA HIS A 229 10.39 17.02 1.51
C HIS A 229 9.67 15.80 0.93
N LEU A 230 9.58 14.69 1.68
CA LEU A 230 8.86 13.49 1.23
C LEU A 230 7.36 13.72 1.09
N VAL A 231 6.71 14.45 2.00
CA VAL A 231 5.28 14.81 1.89
C VAL A 231 5.02 15.67 0.64
N GLN A 232 5.90 16.63 0.34
CA GLN A 232 5.83 17.41 -0.90
C GLN A 232 6.00 16.53 -2.15
N GLY A 233 6.97 15.61 -2.13
CA GLY A 233 7.22 14.65 -3.21
C GLY A 233 6.07 13.66 -3.42
N TYR A 234 5.44 13.20 -2.34
CA TYR A 234 4.31 12.28 -2.35
C TYR A 234 3.03 12.95 -2.85
N THR A 235 2.76 14.19 -2.40
CA THR A 235 1.68 15.02 -2.97
C THR A 235 1.88 15.21 -4.48
N SER A 236 3.12 15.55 -4.88
CA SER A 236 3.53 15.67 -6.30
C SER A 236 3.50 14.36 -7.09
N TYR A 237 3.45 13.21 -6.42
CA TYR A 237 3.29 11.88 -6.99
C TYR A 237 1.81 11.53 -7.16
N LEU A 238 0.96 11.78 -6.15
CA LEU A 238 -0.49 11.59 -6.26
C LEU A 238 -1.08 12.43 -7.41
N HIS A 239 -0.68 13.70 -7.58
CA HIS A 239 -1.08 14.53 -8.72
C HIS A 239 -0.71 13.97 -10.12
N ARG A 240 0.12 12.92 -10.21
CA ARG A 240 0.51 12.27 -11.47
C ARG A 240 -0.12 10.88 -11.66
N ASN A 241 -0.59 10.26 -10.57
CA ASN A 241 -1.07 8.87 -10.57
C ASN A 241 -2.57 8.76 -10.32
N ILE A 242 -3.19 9.75 -9.66
CA ILE A 242 -4.65 9.81 -9.55
C ILE A 242 -5.23 10.16 -10.92
N GLN A 243 -5.98 9.22 -11.48
CA GLN A 243 -6.66 9.34 -12.77
C GLN A 243 -8.11 8.91 -12.59
N GLU A 244 -9.02 9.62 -13.22
CA GLU A 244 -10.46 9.42 -13.08
C GLU A 244 -11.11 9.62 -14.45
N THR A 245 -12.00 8.72 -14.83
CA THR A 245 -12.85 8.82 -16.03
C THR A 245 -14.32 8.55 -15.69
N PRO A 246 -15.29 9.38 -16.13
CA PRO A 246 -16.67 9.34 -15.66
C PRO A 246 -17.44 8.11 -16.15
N ALA A 247 -18.44 7.69 -15.36
CA ALA A 247 -19.47 6.78 -15.85
C ALA A 247 -20.35 7.47 -16.90
N SER A 248 -20.79 6.73 -17.91
CA SER A 248 -21.50 7.28 -19.07
C SER A 248 -22.70 6.43 -19.50
N ARG A 249 -23.91 6.96 -19.29
CA ARG A 249 -25.15 6.47 -19.90
C ARG A 249 -25.41 7.17 -21.23
N LYS A 250 -25.43 6.40 -22.33
CA LYS A 250 -25.80 6.90 -23.66
C LYS A 250 -27.26 7.41 -23.64
N PRO A 251 -27.54 8.67 -24.00
CA PRO A 251 -28.92 9.15 -24.13
C PRO A 251 -29.69 8.35 -25.18
N ARG A 252 -30.94 7.99 -24.86
CA ARG A 252 -31.82 7.27 -25.79
C ARG A 252 -32.11 8.15 -27.00
N ALA A 253 -31.62 7.79 -28.18
CA ALA A 253 -32.03 8.41 -29.43
C ALA A 253 -33.55 8.28 -29.57
N ARG A 254 -34.26 9.41 -29.61
CA ARG A 254 -35.69 9.41 -29.93
C ARG A 254 -35.82 8.95 -31.38
N ILE A 255 -36.42 7.79 -31.60
CA ILE A 255 -36.92 7.40 -32.91
C ILE A 255 -37.96 8.47 -33.29
N VAL A 256 -37.65 9.30 -34.28
CA VAL A 256 -38.61 10.22 -34.87
C VAL A 256 -39.61 9.36 -35.62
N SER A 257 -40.83 9.28 -35.09
CA SER A 257 -41.88 8.43 -35.61
C SER A 257 -42.44 8.98 -36.93
N ARG A 258 -41.87 8.48 -38.04
CA ARG A 258 -42.46 8.40 -39.39
C ARG A 258 -42.78 9.74 -40.08
N PRO A 259 -42.17 10.07 -41.24
CA PRO A 259 -42.71 11.13 -42.10
C PRO A 259 -44.04 10.67 -42.72
N GLU A 260 -45.02 11.56 -42.79
CA GLU A 260 -46.22 11.36 -43.61
C GLU A 260 -45.92 11.69 -45.09
N ASN A 261 -46.50 10.92 -46.00
CA ASN A 261 -46.27 11.08 -47.43
C ASN A 261 -47.09 12.27 -47.97
N ILE A 262 -46.44 13.17 -48.72
CA ILE A 262 -47.10 14.06 -49.67
C ILE A 262 -46.48 13.83 -51.05
N ASN A 263 -47.25 13.21 -51.94
CA ASN A 263 -46.91 13.03 -53.35
C ASN A 263 -47.41 14.23 -54.18
N ILE A 264 -46.53 14.83 -54.99
CA ILE A 264 -46.74 15.64 -56.20
C ILE A 264 -45.31 15.94 -56.70
N SER A 265 -44.92 15.94 -57.97
CA SER A 265 -45.36 15.41 -59.26
C SER A 265 -44.20 15.79 -60.23
N CYS A 266 -43.95 15.07 -61.32
CA CYS A 266 -42.78 15.31 -62.17
C CYS A 266 -43.03 16.32 -63.31
N SER A 267 -41.97 17.03 -63.72
CA SER A 267 -41.71 17.29 -65.15
C SER A 267 -40.20 17.53 -65.42
N SER A 268 -39.80 17.66 -66.69
CA SER A 268 -38.45 17.39 -67.21
C SER A 268 -37.80 18.56 -67.99
N ILE A 269 -36.61 18.30 -68.59
CA ILE A 269 -35.78 19.05 -69.58
C ILE A 269 -34.44 19.57 -68.98
N HIS A 270 -33.23 19.06 -69.28
CA HIS A 270 -32.43 18.88 -70.53
C HIS A 270 -31.93 20.21 -71.14
N ILE A 271 -30.69 20.42 -71.63
CA ILE A 271 -29.44 19.64 -71.88
C ILE A 271 -28.22 20.55 -71.47
N SER A 272 -26.91 20.29 -71.55
CA SER A 272 -25.94 19.30 -72.13
C SER A 272 -24.67 19.31 -71.24
N ASN A 273 -23.65 18.43 -71.25
CA ASN A 273 -22.95 17.56 -72.21
C ASN A 273 -21.82 18.21 -73.06
N ASN A 274 -20.56 17.79 -72.85
CA ASN A 274 -19.44 17.86 -73.82
C ASN A 274 -18.32 16.87 -73.41
N SER A 275 -17.46 16.42 -74.34
CA SER A 275 -16.73 15.12 -74.19
C SER A 275 -15.40 14.94 -74.97
N LEU A 276 -14.56 13.98 -74.52
CA LEU A 276 -13.42 13.33 -75.23
C LEU A 276 -12.18 14.25 -75.48
N VAL A 277 -10.92 13.81 -75.75
CA VAL A 277 -10.31 12.56 -76.27
C VAL A 277 -8.89 12.30 -75.64
N ASN A 278 -8.57 11.04 -75.27
CA ASN A 278 -7.35 10.16 -75.40
C ASN A 278 -5.91 10.72 -75.72
N PHE A 279 -4.74 10.02 -75.61
CA PHE A 279 -4.28 8.69 -75.08
C PHE A 279 -2.72 8.62 -74.91
N ASN A 280 -2.19 7.38 -74.70
CA ASN A 280 -0.81 6.85 -74.89
C ASN A 280 0.19 6.88 -73.69
N ASP A 281 0.93 5.80 -73.38
CA ASP A 281 0.84 4.38 -73.81
C ASP A 281 1.52 3.37 -72.82
N THR A 282 1.31 2.08 -73.10
CA THR A 282 1.83 0.78 -72.58
C THR A 282 3.22 0.67 -71.92
N GLY A 283 3.50 -0.37 -71.10
CA GLY A 283 2.57 -1.38 -70.53
C GLY A 283 3.19 -2.73 -70.07
N THR A 284 2.38 -3.54 -69.34
CA THR A 284 2.32 -5.03 -69.28
C THR A 284 3.55 -5.92 -68.89
N PRO A 285 3.35 -7.19 -68.46
CA PRO A 285 2.14 -7.90 -67.98
C PRO A 285 2.33 -8.57 -66.59
N ASN A 286 1.43 -9.48 -66.20
CA ASN A 286 1.37 -10.19 -64.91
C ASN A 286 1.00 -11.70 -65.13
N ILE A 287 0.82 -12.50 -64.06
CA ILE A 287 0.35 -13.92 -64.03
C ILE A 287 1.48 -14.94 -64.35
N THR A 288 1.78 -15.96 -63.51
CA THR A 288 1.03 -17.24 -63.38
C THR A 288 1.38 -18.00 -62.08
N ALA A 289 0.48 -18.87 -61.59
CA ALA A 289 0.63 -19.68 -60.37
C ALA A 289 1.18 -21.12 -60.61
N GLY A 290 1.72 -21.81 -59.59
CA GLY A 290 2.16 -23.21 -59.78
C GLY A 290 2.90 -24.00 -58.67
N ASN A 291 2.28 -24.20 -57.50
CA ASN A 291 2.30 -25.44 -56.67
C ASN A 291 3.61 -26.25 -56.33
N ARG A 292 3.72 -26.70 -55.06
CA ARG A 292 4.61 -27.75 -54.47
C ARG A 292 6.15 -27.57 -54.46
N ARG A 293 6.72 -27.52 -53.24
CA ARG A 293 7.58 -28.61 -52.69
C ARG A 293 7.71 -28.54 -51.15
N ARG A 294 8.17 -29.65 -50.55
CA ARG A 294 8.26 -29.92 -49.10
C ARG A 294 9.73 -29.98 -48.68
N CYS A 295 10.08 -29.39 -47.54
CA CYS A 295 11.22 -29.81 -46.70
C CYS A 295 10.76 -29.97 -45.23
N LYS A 296 11.58 -30.64 -44.41
CA LYS A 296 11.20 -31.19 -43.08
C LYS A 296 12.15 -30.67 -41.99
N ALA A 297 11.66 -30.60 -40.75
CA ALA A 297 12.46 -30.24 -39.58
C ALA A 297 13.44 -31.34 -39.14
N ASN A 298 14.40 -30.98 -38.29
CA ASN A 298 15.11 -31.88 -37.37
C ASN A 298 15.45 -31.14 -36.07
N THR A 299 15.36 -31.85 -34.94
CA THR A 299 15.73 -31.39 -33.58
C THR A 299 17.00 -32.12 -33.14
N PRO A 300 17.67 -31.65 -32.07
CA PRO A 300 17.83 -32.49 -30.88
C PRO A 300 17.40 -31.74 -29.61
N SER A 301 16.57 -32.29 -28.71
CA SER A 301 16.68 -33.53 -27.92
C SER A 301 17.33 -33.26 -26.55
N GLY A 302 16.59 -33.56 -25.48
CA GLY A 302 16.89 -33.24 -24.09
C GLY A 302 15.60 -33.29 -23.26
N ASP A 303 15.24 -34.48 -22.79
CA ASP A 303 13.92 -34.82 -22.22
C ASP A 303 14.04 -35.22 -20.72
N PHE A 304 12.93 -35.67 -20.14
CA PHE A 304 12.67 -36.04 -18.74
C PHE A 304 12.38 -34.86 -17.78
N GLY A 305 11.23 -34.81 -17.10
CA GLY A 305 10.06 -35.70 -17.24
C GLY A 305 8.89 -35.29 -16.33
N SER A 306 7.66 -35.41 -16.85
CA SER A 306 6.44 -34.92 -16.18
C SER A 306 5.92 -35.85 -15.07
N LYS A 307 5.36 -35.25 -14.01
CA LYS A 307 4.11 -35.75 -13.40
C LYS A 307 3.14 -34.60 -13.14
N VAL A 308 1.91 -34.78 -13.63
CA VAL A 308 0.76 -33.88 -13.45
C VAL A 308 -0.23 -34.54 -12.52
N THR A 309 -0.79 -33.79 -11.57
CA THR A 309 -2.08 -34.08 -10.94
C THR A 309 -2.92 -32.81 -10.87
N ASN A 310 -4.24 -32.95 -11.06
CA ASN A 310 -5.17 -31.85 -11.28
C ASN A 310 -5.95 -31.44 -10.02
N ARG A 311 -6.65 -30.29 -10.14
CA ARG A 311 -7.62 -29.62 -9.24
C ARG A 311 -7.05 -28.43 -8.43
N SER A 312 -7.73 -27.28 -8.36
CA SER A 312 -8.87 -26.78 -9.15
C SER A 312 -8.84 -25.25 -9.20
N LYS A 313 -9.02 -24.66 -10.39
CA LYS A 313 -9.30 -23.23 -10.55
C LYS A 313 -10.81 -23.02 -10.59
N VAL A 314 -11.37 -22.25 -9.65
CA VAL A 314 -12.74 -21.72 -9.78
C VAL A 314 -12.64 -20.37 -10.49
N THR A 315 -12.65 -20.41 -11.82
CA THR A 315 -12.94 -19.25 -12.67
C THR A 315 -14.36 -19.40 -13.19
N VAL A 316 -15.28 -18.58 -12.67
CA VAL A 316 -16.67 -18.52 -13.16
C VAL A 316 -16.68 -17.78 -14.49
N GLY A 317 -16.47 -18.52 -15.58
CA GLY A 317 -16.83 -18.06 -16.92
C GLY A 317 -18.33 -18.22 -17.12
N VAL A 318 -19.04 -17.11 -17.33
CA VAL A 318 -20.46 -17.14 -17.70
C VAL A 318 -20.55 -17.38 -19.21
N ASN A 319 -21.18 -18.48 -19.62
CA ASN A 319 -21.43 -18.76 -21.02
C ASN A 319 -22.40 -17.75 -21.64
N ARG A 320 -22.21 -17.50 -22.93
CA ARG A 320 -23.14 -16.70 -23.76
C ARG A 320 -24.34 -17.56 -24.16
N GLU A 321 -25.34 -16.90 -24.73
CA GLU A 321 -26.51 -17.49 -25.42
C GLU A 321 -27.61 -18.10 -24.52
N THR A 322 -28.46 -17.21 -24.03
CA THR A 322 -29.91 -17.45 -24.14
C THR A 322 -30.55 -16.13 -24.59
N LEU A 323 -31.22 -16.14 -25.75
CA LEU A 323 -31.77 -14.93 -26.35
C LEU A 323 -33.12 -14.59 -25.71
N ASN A 324 -33.24 -13.39 -25.14
CA ASN A 324 -34.52 -12.81 -24.71
C ASN A 324 -34.46 -11.28 -24.91
N ASP A 325 -35.56 -10.70 -25.38
CA ASP A 325 -35.61 -9.29 -25.74
C ASP A 325 -35.41 -8.36 -24.53
N SER A 326 -34.27 -7.69 -24.50
CA SER A 326 -34.10 -6.43 -23.79
C SER A 326 -33.19 -5.52 -24.60
N ILE A 327 -33.61 -4.27 -24.81
CA ILE A 327 -32.78 -3.25 -25.45
C ILE A 327 -31.77 -2.77 -24.40
N GLY A 328 -30.71 -3.56 -24.25
CA GLY A 328 -29.69 -3.36 -23.22
C GLY A 328 -28.92 -2.06 -23.42
N TYR A 329 -28.90 -1.23 -22.38
CA TYR A 329 -27.97 -0.11 -22.29
C TYR A 329 -26.56 -0.66 -22.04
N GLU A 330 -25.59 -0.31 -22.88
CA GLU A 330 -24.19 -0.33 -22.48
C GLU A 330 -23.97 0.81 -21.48
N ASP A 331 -24.17 0.51 -20.20
CA ASP A 331 -23.82 1.39 -19.09
C ASP A 331 -22.30 1.32 -18.91
N VAL A 332 -21.59 2.37 -19.34
CA VAL A 332 -20.12 2.37 -19.30
C VAL A 332 -19.69 2.85 -17.92
N GLN A 333 -19.21 1.94 -17.09
CA GLN A 333 -18.64 2.29 -15.79
C GLN A 333 -17.44 3.21 -15.96
N GLY A 334 -17.34 4.20 -15.07
CA GLY A 334 -16.15 5.00 -14.88
C GLY A 334 -15.03 4.19 -14.22
N LEU A 335 -13.84 4.77 -14.19
CA LEU A 335 -12.64 4.15 -13.62
C LEU A 335 -11.87 5.18 -12.82
N LEU A 336 -11.62 4.85 -11.54
CA LEU A 336 -10.77 5.62 -10.65
C LEU A 336 -9.50 4.82 -10.35
N VAL A 337 -8.35 5.41 -10.65
CA VAL A 337 -7.01 4.91 -10.33
C VAL A 337 -6.40 5.86 -9.30
N ILE A 338 -5.81 5.33 -8.23
CA ILE A 338 -5.13 6.12 -7.19
C ILE A 338 -3.60 5.95 -7.27
N GLU A 339 -3.15 4.71 -7.47
CA GLU A 339 -1.77 4.32 -7.76
C GLU A 339 -1.78 3.19 -8.80
N PRO A 340 -0.66 2.87 -9.45
CA PRO A 340 -0.55 1.64 -10.25
C PRO A 340 -0.98 0.41 -9.43
N TRP A 341 -1.90 -0.38 -9.99
CA TRP A 341 -2.56 -1.54 -9.34
C TRP A 341 -3.46 -1.21 -8.14
N ARG A 342 -3.82 0.06 -7.92
CA ARG A 342 -4.87 0.50 -6.99
C ARG A 342 -5.97 1.24 -7.77
N ASN A 343 -6.95 0.49 -8.28
CA ASN A 343 -8.04 1.04 -9.09
C ASN A 343 -9.41 0.38 -8.77
N VAL A 344 -10.49 1.06 -9.15
CA VAL A 344 -11.88 0.64 -8.93
C VAL A 344 -12.78 1.19 -10.04
N SER A 345 -13.72 0.38 -10.54
CA SER A 345 -14.79 0.83 -11.43
C SER A 345 -15.91 1.52 -10.64
N HIS A 346 -16.54 2.56 -11.18
CA HIS A 346 -17.60 3.30 -10.48
C HIS A 346 -18.73 3.75 -11.40
N ASP A 347 -19.94 3.85 -10.85
CA ASP A 347 -21.13 4.32 -11.59
C ASP A 347 -21.38 5.83 -11.43
N VAL A 348 -20.47 6.55 -10.77
CA VAL A 348 -20.58 8.00 -10.53
C VAL A 348 -20.53 8.78 -11.85
N GLN A 349 -21.60 9.54 -12.12
CA GLN A 349 -21.80 10.28 -13.36
C GLN A 349 -21.46 11.77 -13.22
N HIS A 350 -20.63 12.29 -14.12
CA HIS A 350 -20.39 13.72 -14.28
C HIS A 350 -19.84 14.04 -15.67
N HIS A 351 -19.87 15.31 -16.04
CA HIS A 351 -19.32 15.75 -17.34
C HIS A 351 -17.78 15.59 -17.37
N PRO A 352 -17.17 15.10 -18.47
CA PRO A 352 -15.73 14.81 -18.53
C PRO A 352 -14.81 16.00 -18.21
N CYS A 353 -15.21 17.25 -18.51
CA CYS A 353 -14.39 18.42 -18.15
C CYS A 353 -14.24 18.67 -16.64
N LYS A 354 -14.97 17.93 -15.78
CA LYS A 354 -14.84 18.00 -14.32
C LYS A 354 -13.68 17.15 -13.81
N SER A 355 -13.23 16.14 -14.55
CA SER A 355 -12.25 15.14 -14.10
C SER A 355 -10.92 15.73 -13.60
N PRO A 356 -10.29 16.74 -14.23
CA PRO A 356 -9.06 17.33 -13.69
C PRO A 356 -9.25 18.00 -12.32
N ALA A 357 -10.41 18.65 -12.11
CA ALA A 357 -10.74 19.28 -10.83
C ALA A 357 -11.15 18.24 -9.76
N ILE A 358 -11.77 17.13 -10.17
CA ILE A 358 -12.03 15.97 -9.31
C ILE A 358 -10.71 15.34 -8.86
N GLN A 359 -9.79 15.06 -9.77
CA GLN A 359 -8.46 14.50 -9.46
C GLN A 359 -7.70 15.40 -8.48
N GLN A 360 -7.67 16.72 -8.72
CA GLN A 360 -7.09 17.70 -7.80
C GLN A 360 -7.72 17.64 -6.39
N ALA A 361 -9.06 17.59 -6.31
CA ALA A 361 -9.78 17.53 -5.04
C ALA A 361 -9.60 16.19 -4.32
N LEU A 362 -9.48 15.07 -5.05
CA LEU A 362 -9.17 13.75 -4.50
C LEU A 362 -7.74 13.69 -3.92
N VAL A 363 -6.74 14.29 -4.58
CA VAL A 363 -5.37 14.40 -3.99
C VAL A 363 -5.43 15.14 -2.66
N MET A 364 -6.06 16.32 -2.62
CA MET A 364 -6.21 17.10 -1.38
C MET A 364 -6.95 16.30 -0.30
N ARG A 365 -7.99 15.57 -0.67
CA ARG A 365 -8.78 14.77 0.29
C ARG A 365 -8.03 13.56 0.83
N ILE A 366 -7.22 12.90 -0.01
CA ILE A 366 -6.37 11.78 0.41
C ILE A 366 -5.26 12.27 1.32
N ILE A 367 -4.59 13.38 0.98
CA ILE A 367 -3.56 14.01 1.82
C ILE A 367 -4.12 14.43 3.18
N ASN A 368 -5.31 15.07 3.21
CA ASN A 368 -5.98 15.46 4.45
C ASN A 368 -6.58 14.29 5.24
N ALA A 369 -6.62 13.08 4.67
CA ALA A 369 -7.06 11.85 5.36
C ALA A 369 -5.89 11.04 5.94
N GLN A 370 -4.63 11.39 5.63
CA GLN A 370 -3.45 10.83 6.29
C GLN A 370 -3.19 11.57 7.61
N ASP A 371 -2.72 10.89 8.65
CA ASP A 371 -2.38 11.53 9.93
C ASP A 371 -1.01 12.24 9.87
N LEU A 372 -0.84 13.16 8.91
CA LEU A 372 0.43 13.86 8.66
C LEU A 372 0.86 14.74 9.82
N GLU A 373 -0.08 15.26 10.61
CA GLU A 373 0.24 16.07 11.77
C GLU A 373 0.87 15.22 12.88
N ARG A 374 0.29 14.06 13.23
CA ARG A 374 0.89 13.09 14.15
C ARG A 374 2.22 12.55 13.63
N ASN A 375 2.28 12.14 12.36
CA ASN A 375 3.52 11.69 11.70
C ASN A 375 4.64 12.73 11.83
N ARG A 376 4.31 14.02 11.71
CA ARG A 376 5.25 15.13 11.91
C ARG A 376 5.58 15.32 13.40
N ASN A 377 4.57 15.27 14.26
CA ASN A 377 4.69 15.50 15.70
C ASN A 377 5.56 14.42 16.40
N PHE A 378 5.57 13.19 15.88
CA PHE A 378 6.51 12.14 16.29
C PHE A 378 7.98 12.59 16.20
N PHE A 379 8.35 13.42 15.20
CA PHE A 379 9.69 13.99 15.06
C PHE A 379 9.82 15.42 15.64
N LEU A 380 8.77 15.96 16.28
CA LEU A 380 8.71 17.30 16.88
C LEU A 380 8.56 17.30 18.40
N TYR A 381 9.17 16.33 19.10
CA TYR A 381 9.30 16.41 20.55
C TYR A 381 9.78 17.80 21.01
N GLN A 382 9.07 18.40 21.96
CA GLN A 382 9.63 19.53 22.71
C GLN A 382 10.89 19.04 23.45
N GLU A 383 11.86 19.92 23.71
CA GLU A 383 13.12 19.55 24.38
C GLU A 383 12.88 18.78 25.69
N LYS A 384 11.91 19.22 26.50
CA LYS A 384 11.47 18.54 27.72
C LYS A 384 11.00 17.10 27.47
N VAL A 385 10.27 16.86 26.39
CA VAL A 385 9.77 15.52 26.01
C VAL A 385 10.91 14.62 25.55
N LEU A 386 11.87 15.16 24.76
CA LEU A 386 13.08 14.42 24.40
C LEU A 386 13.92 14.08 25.63
N LEU A 387 14.08 15.01 26.57
CA LEU A 387 14.77 14.76 27.85
C LEU A 387 14.04 13.72 28.72
N SER A 388 12.71 13.67 28.72
CA SER A 388 11.95 12.57 29.32
C SER A 388 12.28 11.23 28.66
N PHE A 389 12.25 11.15 27.32
CA PHE A 389 12.65 9.93 26.60
C PHE A 389 14.07 9.50 26.99
N LEU A 390 15.06 10.39 26.92
CA LEU A 390 16.46 10.08 27.25
C LEU A 390 16.67 9.64 28.71
N ARG A 391 15.71 9.85 29.61
CA ARG A 391 15.77 9.48 31.03
C ARG A 391 14.92 8.27 31.44
N GLN A 392 14.03 7.77 30.59
CA GLN A 392 13.27 6.54 30.88
C GLN A 392 14.20 5.34 31.06
N SER A 393 14.00 4.60 32.13
CA SER A 393 14.76 3.39 32.49
C SER A 393 13.84 2.33 33.14
N ASP A 394 12.57 2.31 32.76
CA ASP A 394 11.56 1.42 33.33
C ASP A 394 11.81 -0.03 32.92
N ASP A 395 12.13 -0.88 33.90
CA ASP A 395 12.23 -2.33 33.68
C ASP A 395 10.83 -2.95 33.51
N PHE A 396 10.77 -4.11 32.86
CA PHE A 396 9.54 -4.92 32.82
C PHE A 396 9.72 -6.22 33.61
N GLU A 397 8.73 -6.61 34.39
CA GLU A 397 8.75 -7.83 35.22
C GLU A 397 7.52 -8.73 34.91
N LEU A 398 7.79 -9.99 34.57
CA LEU A 398 6.79 -11.06 34.45
C LEU A 398 6.21 -11.37 35.83
N LYS A 399 5.04 -10.82 36.12
CA LYS A 399 4.31 -11.10 37.36
C LYS A 399 3.74 -12.51 37.34
N THR A 400 4.29 -13.37 38.18
CA THR A 400 3.64 -14.61 38.62
C THR A 400 2.46 -14.25 39.52
N ASN A 401 1.25 -14.66 39.13
CA ASN A 401 0.05 -14.60 39.96
C ASN A 401 0.02 -15.77 40.95
#